data_AF-A0A2G9NGW2-F1
#
_entry.id   AF-A0A2G9NGW2-F1
#
_cell.length_a   1.000
_cell.length_b   1.000
_cell.length_c   1.000
_cell.angle_alpha   90.00
_cell.angle_beta   90.00
_cell.angle_gamma   90.00
#
_symmetry.space_group_name_H-M   'P 1'
#
loop_
_entity.id
_entity.type
_entity.pdbx_description
1 polymer ?
#
loop_
_entity_poly.entity_id
_entity_poly.type
_entity_poly.pdbx_seq_one_letter_code
_entity_poly.pdbx_strand_id
1 'polypeptide(L)' 'MNRKKRTKKGIESIEKELEIHRKKLKNAIDGGNEELTGYYIKDIERLDKQLEKKKDILD' A
#
# COMPACT_ATOMS: atom_id res chain seq x y z
N MET A 1 -15.96 3.54 20.20
CA MET A 1 -15.02 3.85 19.11
C MET A 1 -15.69 3.60 17.75
N ASN A 2 -16.06 4.65 17.00
CA ASN A 2 -16.81 4.52 15.74
C ASN A 2 -16.07 3.65 14.72
N ARG A 3 -16.70 2.56 14.28
CA ARG A 3 -16.18 1.64 13.24
C ARG A 3 -15.72 2.40 12.00
N LYS A 4 -16.52 3.37 11.54
CA LYS A 4 -16.20 4.25 10.41
C LYS A 4 -14.89 5.04 10.60
N LYS A 5 -14.64 5.57 11.81
CA LYS A 5 -13.39 6.30 12.13
C LYS A 5 -12.17 5.37 12.10
N ARG A 6 -12.33 4.12 12.55
CA ARG A 6 -11.27 3.10 12.51
C ARG A 6 -10.95 2.67 11.09
N THR A 7 -11.97 2.47 10.25
CA THR A 7 -11.80 2.13 8.85
C THR A 7 -11.07 3.24 8.09
N LYS A 8 -11.47 4.52 8.28
CA LYS A 8 -10.76 5.67 7.69
C LYS A 8 -9.28 5.73 8.06
N LYS A 9 -8.95 5.57 9.35
CA LYS A 9 -7.54 5.50 9.80
C LYS A 9 -6.78 4.33 9.16
N GLY A 10 -7.44 3.19 8.97
CA GLY A 10 -6.84 2.05 8.28
C GLY A 10 -6.55 2.32 6.80
N ILE A 11 -7.45 3.03 6.11
CA ILE A 11 -7.27 3.49 4.72
C ILE A 11 -6.08 4.44 4.64
N GLU A 12 -6.06 5.49 5.48
CA GLU A 12 -4.95 6.46 5.53
C GLU A 12 -3.59 5.78 5.81
N SER A 13 -3.58 4.76 6.68
CA SER A 13 -2.36 4.01 6.98
C SER A 13 -1.85 3.23 5.77
N ILE A 14 -2.74 2.58 5.03
CA ILE A 14 -2.39 1.81 3.83
C ILE A 14 -1.93 2.75 2.71
N GLU A 15 -2.58 3.90 2.54
CA GLU A 15 -2.18 4.91 1.54
C GLU A 15 -0.76 5.43 1.80
N LYS A 16 -0.40 5.69 3.07
CA LYS A 16 0.97 6.05 3.45
C LYS A 16 1.96 4.93 3.19
N GLU A 17 1.58 3.68 3.50
CA GLU A 17 2.43 2.52 3.27
C GLU A 17 2.71 2.31 1.77
N LEU A 18 1.69 2.46 0.93
CA LEU A 18 1.81 2.45 -0.53
C LEU A 18 2.76 3.54 -1.05
N GLU A 19 2.68 4.77 -0.53
CA GLU A 19 3.60 5.84 -0.92
C GLU A 19 5.07 5.46 -0.63
N ILE A 20 5.31 4.90 0.56
CA ILE A 20 6.65 4.44 0.96
C ILE A 20 7.13 3.30 0.06
N HIS A 21 6.27 2.31 -0.22
CA HIS A 21 6.63 1.17 -1.06
C HIS A 21 6.88 1.59 -2.51
N ARG A 22 6.14 2.55 -3.06
CA ARG A 22 6.38 3.11 -4.39
C ARG A 22 7.72 3.85 -4.46
N LYS A 23 8.08 4.62 -3.43
CA LYS A 23 9.41 5.26 -3.35
C LYS A 23 10.53 4.23 -3.27
N LYS A 24 10.36 3.19 -2.46
CA LYS A 24 11.35 2.10 -2.34
C LYS A 24 11.48 1.29 -3.63
N LEU A 25 10.37 1.03 -4.32
CA LEU A 25 10.35 0.40 -5.63
C LEU A 25 11.16 1.21 -6.64
N LYS A 26 10.93 2.53 -6.69
CA LYS A 26 11.71 3.41 -7.57
C LYS A 26 13.21 3.29 -7.28
N ASN A 27 13.61 3.36 -6.01
CA ASN A 27 15.02 3.21 -5.63
C ASN A 27 15.58 1.82 -5.98
N ALA A 28 14.78 0.76 -5.86
CA ALA A 28 15.18 -0.59 -6.23
C ALA A 28 15.40 -0.75 -7.75
N ILE A 29 14.53 -0.12 -8.56
CA ILE A 29 14.66 -0.04 -10.02
C ILE A 29 15.92 0.76 -10.38
N ASP A 30 16.10 1.95 -9.81
CA ASP A 30 17.24 2.82 -10.07
C ASP A 30 18.57 2.16 -9.67
N GLY A 31 18.55 1.31 -8.64
CA GLY A 31 19.69 0.51 -8.19
C GLY A 31 19.89 -0.82 -8.91
N GLY A 32 19.04 -1.16 -9.90
CA GLY A 32 19.13 -2.41 -10.64
C GLY A 32 18.88 -3.67 -9.80
N ASN A 33 18.19 -3.55 -8.67
CA ASN A 33 17.91 -4.67 -7.77
C ASN A 33 16.57 -5.33 -8.14
N GLU A 34 16.63 -6.32 -9.03
CA GLU A 34 15.45 -7.01 -9.58
C GLU A 34 14.65 -7.77 -8.51
N GLU A 35 15.31 -8.41 -7.55
CA GLU A 35 14.64 -9.15 -6.48
C GLU A 35 13.81 -8.20 -5.59
N LEU A 36 14.43 -7.09 -5.18
CA LEU A 36 13.79 -6.08 -4.35
C LEU A 36 12.67 -5.35 -5.11
N THR A 37 12.86 -5.15 -6.42
CA THR A 37 11.83 -4.61 -7.32
C THR A 37 10.62 -5.54 -7.37
N GLY A 38 10.83 -6.84 -7.61
CA GLY A 38 9.76 -7.84 -7.63
C GLY A 38 9.03 -7.97 -6.30
N TYR A 39 9.77 -7.87 -5.18
CA TYR A 39 9.18 -7.84 -3.84
C TYR A 39 8.23 -6.64 -3.68
N TYR A 40 8.68 -5.42 -3.99
CA TYR A 40 7.85 -4.24 -3.80
C TYR A 40 6.65 -4.18 -4.73
N ILE A 41 6.75 -4.69 -5.96
CA ILE A 41 5.60 -4.80 -6.88
C ILE A 41 4.50 -5.66 -6.26
N LYS A 42 4.85 -6.88 -5.80
CA LYS A 42 3.89 -7.80 -5.18
C LYS A 42 3.26 -7.20 -3.92
N ASP A 43 4.03 -6.48 -3.13
CA ASP A 43 3.53 -5.89 -1.90
C ASP A 43 2.61 -4.69 -2.15
N ILE A 44 2.91 -3.87 -3.15
CA ILE A 44 2.03 -2.79 -3.62
C ILE A 44 0.69 -3.37 -4.09
N GLU A 45 0.70 -4.42 -4.93
CA GLU A 45 -0.54 -5.07 -5.39
C GLU A 45 -1.38 -5.61 -4.22
N ARG A 46 -0.73 -6.20 -3.21
CA ARG A 46 -1.39 -6.70 -2.00
C ARG A 46 -2.01 -5.56 -1.18
N LEU A 47 -1.33 -4.42 -1.08
CA LEU A 47 -1.80 -3.24 -0.35
C LEU A 47 -2.94 -2.54 -1.09
N ASP A 48 -2.86 -2.40 -2.42
CA ASP A 48 -3.94 -1.83 -3.25
C ASP A 48 -5.23 -2.66 -3.11
N LYS A 49 -5.15 -4.00 -3.18
CA LYS A 49 -6.31 -4.88 -2.93
C LYS A 49 -6.90 -4.74 -1.53
N GLN A 50 -6.07 -4.48 -0.52
CA GLN A 50 -6.55 -4.24 0.84
C GLN A 50 -7.22 -2.87 0.98
N LEU A 51 -6.69 -1.87 0.27
CA LEU A 51 -7.24 -0.53 0.22
C LEU A 51 -8.63 -0.54 -0.40
N GLU A 52 -8.79 -1.17 -1.57
CA GLU A 52 -10.08 -1.35 -2.25
C GLU A 52 -11.12 -1.97 -1.32
N LYS A 53 -10.82 -3.14 -0.74
CA LYS A 53 -11.72 -3.81 0.21
C LYS A 53 -12.13 -2.94 1.39
N LYS A 54 -11.25 -2.07 1.88
CA LYS A 54 -11.58 -1.15 2.98
C LYS A 54 -12.40 0.04 2.52
N LYS A 55 -12.19 0.53 1.31
CA LYS A 55 -13.00 1.58 0.69
C LYS A 55 -14.42 1.08 0.44
N ASP A 56 -14.58 -0.15 -0.05
CA ASP A 56 -15.88 -0.81 -0.23
C ASP A 56 -16.69 -0.96 1.07
N ILE A 57 -16.01 -1.10 2.23
CA ILE A 57 -16.67 -1.18 3.54
C ILE A 57 -17.14 0.21 4.03
N LEU A 58 -16.57 1.28 3.47
CA LEU A 58 -16.83 2.66 3.90
C LEU A 58 -17.92 3.35 3.07
N ASP A 59 -18.06 2.97 1.80
CA ASP A 59 -19.19 3.30 0.91
C ASP A 59 -20.48 2.61 1.35
#